data_AF-A0A9X3SGR0-F1
#
_entry.id   AF-A0A9X3SGR0-F1
#
_cell.length_a   1.000
_cell.length_b   1.000
_cell.length_c   1.000
_cell.angle_alpha   90.00
_cell.angle_beta   90.00
_cell.angle_gamma   90.00
#
_symmetry.space_group_name_H-M   'P 1'
#
loop_
_entity.id
_entity.type
_entity.pdbx_description
1 polymer ?
#
loop_
_entity_poly.entity_id
_entity_poly.type
_entity_poly.pdbx_seq_one_letter_code
_entity_poly.pdbx_strand_id
1 'polypeptide(L)'
;MTAQHTLTNGIPTWWAESAGPFAAALHFRVGTADEPLPLAGVTHLIQHLVTGAAEQEHHAWVDATHCIFFAEGERADVLDYLRRVGTALAAPDLRDLEDERRALYAEGLDREPTLRARMLIARYGLDGYGLGDDEEYGLRWIGEEEVRAWWAAHFTRGNAGLWMLGEPPSDLGFALPDGPRVPPPVPNPLPAALPAFMADGTGGVVLTGIVPRTAATVALDIAAARLPGAHADVLPVGSDHAHLLLGLEGEDEDAPELLDALWSTLHALAEHGPTDEELAAVPATVSLGRHVIDELDGRTDPDAPTDSAAVTAVMRAWLDQAILLGPDGSHAPEGLANYVPPPTTEPLDGERFLRPRPGRLKRREDGELWIGERAVGVRDEEPIAWADVVAGEQYPDASLRLIARDGRFLDLDPLEWEDGERATRLAREKVGRERLIPARI
;
A
#
# COMPACT_ATOMS: atom_id res chain seq x y z
N MET A 1 13.14 -22.29 -18.34
CA MET A 1 12.78 -21.40 -19.46
C MET A 1 13.81 -20.28 -19.48
N THR A 2 14.28 -19.84 -20.65
CA THR A 2 15.24 -18.73 -20.75
C THR A 2 14.50 -17.47 -21.14
N ALA A 3 14.51 -16.45 -20.29
CA ALA A 3 13.88 -15.17 -20.56
C ALA A 3 14.67 -14.39 -21.63
N GLN A 4 13.94 -13.68 -22.48
CA GLN A 4 14.43 -12.80 -23.54
C GLN A 4 13.83 -11.41 -23.35
N HIS A 5 14.57 -10.37 -23.73
CA HIS A 5 14.15 -8.98 -23.62
C HIS A 5 14.06 -8.32 -25.00
N THR A 6 12.99 -7.60 -25.26
CA THR A 6 12.75 -6.86 -26.51
C THR A 6 11.90 -5.62 -26.24
N LEU A 7 11.59 -4.85 -27.30
CA LEU A 7 10.61 -3.78 -27.29
C LEU A 7 9.43 -4.14 -28.19
N THR A 8 8.22 -4.07 -27.64
CA THR A 8 6.96 -4.22 -28.40
C THR A 8 6.20 -2.90 -28.32
N ASN A 9 5.93 -2.24 -29.44
CA ASN A 9 5.31 -0.91 -29.48
C ASN A 9 6.03 0.14 -28.61
N GLY A 10 7.36 -0.01 -28.47
CA GLY A 10 8.19 0.86 -27.62
C GLY A 10 8.03 0.62 -26.11
N ILE A 11 7.42 -0.49 -25.70
CA ILE A 11 7.26 -0.96 -24.32
C ILE A 11 8.25 -2.11 -24.06
N PRO A 12 9.05 -2.07 -22.97
CA PRO A 12 9.88 -3.19 -22.56
C PRO A 12 9.08 -4.49 -22.43
N THR A 13 9.53 -5.55 -23.10
CA THR A 13 8.82 -6.83 -23.14
C THR A 13 9.76 -7.97 -22.79
N TRP A 14 9.44 -8.70 -21.72
CA TRP A 14 10.11 -9.93 -21.30
C TRP A 14 9.33 -11.15 -21.77
N TRP A 15 9.98 -12.11 -22.41
CA TRP A 15 9.27 -13.29 -22.89
C TRP A 15 10.11 -14.55 -22.84
N ALA A 16 9.45 -15.71 -22.80
CA ALA A 16 10.10 -17.00 -22.91
C ALA A 16 9.16 -18.00 -23.59
N GLU A 17 9.74 -18.94 -24.34
CA GLU A 17 8.97 -20.06 -24.90
C GLU A 17 8.41 -20.95 -23.80
N SER A 18 7.13 -21.31 -23.94
CA SER A 18 6.39 -22.17 -23.01
C SER A 18 5.66 -23.29 -23.75
N ALA A 19 5.61 -24.46 -23.12
CA ALA A 19 4.79 -25.58 -23.59
C ALA A 19 3.34 -25.50 -23.09
N GLY A 20 3.05 -24.59 -22.14
CA GLY A 20 1.71 -24.32 -21.63
C GLY A 20 0.89 -23.37 -22.51
N PRO A 21 -0.32 -22.99 -22.07
CA PRO A 21 -1.11 -21.98 -22.76
C PRO A 21 -0.37 -20.65 -22.89
N PHE A 22 -0.76 -19.85 -23.88
CA PHE A 22 -0.21 -18.50 -24.04
C PHE A 22 -0.75 -17.63 -22.91
N ALA A 23 0.14 -16.93 -22.22
CA ALA A 23 -0.23 -15.99 -21.17
C ALA A 23 0.58 -14.72 -21.33
N ALA A 24 -0.03 -13.58 -21.01
CA ALA A 24 0.64 -12.29 -21.09
C ALA A 24 0.07 -11.31 -20.07
N ALA A 25 0.90 -10.35 -19.65
CA ALA A 25 0.42 -9.22 -18.87
C ALA A 25 1.02 -7.90 -19.34
N LEU A 26 0.22 -6.84 -19.25
CA LEU A 26 0.61 -5.44 -19.34
C LEU A 26 0.62 -4.85 -17.93
N HIS A 27 1.77 -4.35 -17.52
CA HIS A 27 2.04 -3.75 -16.22
C HIS A 27 2.18 -2.25 -16.39
N PHE A 28 1.67 -1.48 -15.43
CA PHE A 28 2.02 -0.09 -15.21
C PHE A 28 2.63 0.04 -13.82
N ARG A 29 3.73 0.79 -13.72
CA ARG A 29 4.30 1.18 -12.41
C ARG A 29 3.37 2.25 -11.84
N VAL A 30 2.30 1.85 -11.19
CA VAL A 30 1.40 2.71 -10.41
C VAL A 30 0.53 1.78 -9.58
N GLY A 31 0.49 2.00 -8.28
CA GLY A 31 -0.35 1.21 -7.39
C GLY A 31 -0.96 2.06 -6.28
N THR A 32 -1.57 1.41 -5.30
CA THR A 32 -2.22 2.13 -4.19
C THR A 32 -1.24 2.95 -3.35
N ALA A 33 0.05 2.60 -3.31
CA ALA A 33 1.06 3.39 -2.61
C ALA A 33 1.46 4.68 -3.32
N ASP A 34 1.12 4.85 -4.60
CA ASP A 34 1.34 6.11 -5.31
C ASP A 34 0.29 7.16 -4.94
N GLU A 35 -0.90 6.72 -4.51
CA GLU A 35 -2.06 7.56 -4.31
C GLU A 35 -1.92 8.40 -3.04
N PRO A 36 -2.22 9.70 -3.06
CA PRO A 36 -2.45 10.43 -1.82
C PRO A 36 -3.81 10.01 -1.24
N LEU A 37 -3.97 10.02 0.09
CA LEU A 37 -5.21 9.60 0.77
C LEU A 37 -6.50 10.19 0.16
N PRO A 38 -6.60 11.49 -0.20
CA PRO A 38 -7.79 12.03 -0.86
C PRO A 38 -8.13 11.41 -2.21
N LEU A 39 -7.17 10.80 -2.89
CA LEU A 39 -7.35 10.13 -4.17
C LEU A 39 -7.34 8.60 -4.06
N ALA A 40 -7.27 8.03 -2.85
CA ALA A 40 -7.22 6.58 -2.65
C ALA A 40 -8.37 5.86 -3.40
N GLY A 41 -8.03 4.88 -4.23
CA GLY A 41 -8.91 4.15 -5.14
C GLY A 41 -8.96 4.67 -6.59
N VAL A 42 -8.22 5.73 -6.93
CA VAL A 42 -8.23 6.30 -8.30
C VAL A 42 -7.66 5.31 -9.35
N THR A 43 -6.62 4.55 -9.02
CA THR A 43 -6.01 3.58 -9.92
C THR A 43 -6.92 2.38 -10.11
N HIS A 44 -7.57 1.92 -9.04
CA HIS A 44 -8.57 0.86 -9.08
C HIS A 44 -9.79 1.25 -9.92
N LEU A 45 -10.30 2.48 -9.76
CA LEU A 45 -11.36 3.02 -10.60
C LEU A 45 -10.97 3.06 -12.09
N ILE A 46 -9.74 3.47 -12.41
CA ILE A 46 -9.23 3.46 -13.79
C ILE A 46 -9.15 2.04 -14.33
N GLN A 47 -8.66 1.09 -13.54
CA GLN A 47 -8.63 -0.31 -13.91
C GLN A 47 -10.05 -0.80 -14.25
N HIS A 48 -11.05 -0.47 -13.43
CA HIS A 48 -12.47 -0.78 -13.71
C HIS A 48 -12.99 -0.17 -15.00
N LEU A 49 -12.67 1.11 -15.26
CA LEU A 49 -13.08 1.80 -16.49
C LEU A 49 -12.46 1.20 -17.75
N VAL A 50 -11.28 0.59 -17.63
CA VAL A 50 -10.56 -0.04 -18.75
C VAL A 50 -11.06 -1.45 -19.03
N THR A 51 -11.34 -2.26 -18.00
CA THR A 51 -11.80 -3.64 -18.14
C THR A 51 -13.31 -3.75 -18.37
N GLY A 52 -14.09 -2.85 -17.78
CA GLY A 52 -15.55 -2.89 -17.75
C GLY A 52 -16.11 -4.05 -16.92
N ALA A 53 -17.32 -3.90 -16.40
CA ALA A 53 -17.96 -4.82 -15.44
C ALA A 53 -18.05 -6.32 -15.83
N ALA A 54 -17.85 -6.68 -17.10
CA ALA A 54 -17.98 -8.07 -17.58
C ALA A 54 -16.67 -8.88 -17.57
N GLU A 55 -15.50 -8.25 -17.40
CA GLU A 55 -14.17 -8.90 -17.52
C GLU A 55 -13.35 -8.87 -16.20
N GLN A 56 -13.96 -8.53 -15.06
CA GLN A 56 -13.26 -8.07 -13.84
C GLN A 56 -12.50 -9.14 -13.04
N GLU A 57 -13.08 -10.32 -12.78
CA GLU A 57 -12.61 -11.12 -11.63
C GLU A 57 -11.27 -11.87 -11.82
N HIS A 58 -10.72 -11.96 -13.03
CA HIS A 58 -9.49 -12.73 -13.27
C HIS A 58 -8.45 -12.09 -14.19
N HIS A 59 -8.67 -10.89 -14.73
CA HIS A 59 -7.81 -10.33 -15.77
C HIS A 59 -7.16 -8.97 -15.42
N ALA A 60 -7.45 -8.37 -14.28
CA ALA A 60 -6.73 -7.19 -13.82
C ALA A 60 -6.76 -7.05 -12.29
N TRP A 61 -5.74 -6.40 -11.73
CA TRP A 61 -5.71 -6.01 -10.32
C TRP A 61 -4.76 -4.84 -10.12
N VAL A 62 -4.90 -4.17 -8.97
CA VAL A 62 -3.97 -3.15 -8.48
C VAL A 62 -3.32 -3.71 -7.22
N ASP A 63 -1.99 -3.65 -7.15
CA ASP A 63 -1.24 -3.88 -5.92
C ASP A 63 -0.65 -2.55 -5.41
N ALA A 64 0.18 -2.59 -4.36
CA ALA A 64 0.74 -1.37 -3.78
C ALA A 64 1.58 -0.53 -4.78
N THR A 65 2.14 -1.14 -5.83
CA THR A 65 3.11 -0.49 -6.74
C THR A 65 2.76 -0.63 -8.21
N HIS A 66 1.86 -1.54 -8.58
CA HIS A 66 1.56 -1.87 -9.96
C HIS A 66 0.06 -2.04 -10.23
N CYS A 67 -0.35 -1.63 -11.43
CA CYS A 67 -1.63 -1.93 -12.02
C CYS A 67 -1.39 -2.89 -13.17
N ILE A 68 -2.02 -4.06 -13.12
CA ILE A 68 -1.69 -5.20 -13.96
C ILE A 68 -2.94 -5.65 -14.71
N PHE A 69 -2.81 -5.84 -16.02
CA PHE A 69 -3.80 -6.46 -16.88
C PHE A 69 -3.22 -7.76 -17.44
N PHE A 70 -3.83 -8.90 -17.11
CA PHE A 70 -3.36 -10.25 -17.39
C PHE A 70 -4.41 -11.06 -18.15
N ALA A 71 -3.97 -11.94 -19.04
CA ALA A 71 -4.83 -12.97 -19.62
C ALA A 71 -4.03 -14.23 -19.98
N GLU A 72 -4.70 -15.37 -19.95
CA GLU A 72 -4.18 -16.69 -20.31
C GLU A 72 -5.19 -17.44 -21.17
N GLY A 73 -4.72 -18.11 -22.22
CA GLY A 73 -5.56 -18.92 -23.10
C GLY A 73 -5.01 -19.06 -24.52
N GLU A 74 -5.92 -19.02 -25.50
CA GLU A 74 -5.56 -19.00 -26.91
C GLU A 74 -4.84 -17.69 -27.25
N ARG A 75 -3.74 -17.80 -28.01
CA ARG A 75 -2.87 -16.66 -28.32
C ARG A 75 -3.61 -15.49 -28.97
N ALA A 76 -4.56 -15.78 -29.86
CA ALA A 76 -5.34 -14.73 -30.52
C ALA A 76 -6.21 -13.96 -29.52
N ASP A 77 -6.86 -14.67 -28.59
CA ASP A 77 -7.77 -14.08 -27.60
C ASP A 77 -7.01 -13.21 -26.60
N VAL A 78 -5.84 -13.66 -26.14
CA VAL A 78 -4.97 -12.88 -25.23
C VAL A 78 -4.45 -11.62 -25.91
N LEU A 79 -3.99 -11.70 -27.16
CA LEU A 79 -3.52 -10.53 -27.91
C LEU A 79 -4.67 -9.55 -28.22
N ASP A 80 -5.87 -10.06 -28.48
CA ASP A 80 -7.06 -9.25 -28.67
C ASP A 80 -7.49 -8.54 -27.37
N TYR A 81 -7.40 -9.22 -26.22
CA TYR A 81 -7.61 -8.61 -24.91
C TYR A 81 -6.63 -7.46 -24.65
N LEU A 82 -5.31 -7.71 -24.78
CA LEU A 82 -4.30 -6.68 -24.60
C LEU A 82 -4.49 -5.49 -25.56
N ARG A 83 -4.95 -5.74 -26.79
CA ARG A 83 -5.28 -4.66 -27.74
C ARG A 83 -6.45 -3.82 -27.27
N ARG A 84 -7.52 -4.42 -26.72
CA ARG A 84 -8.67 -3.68 -26.15
C ARG A 84 -8.23 -2.81 -24.98
N VAL A 85 -7.52 -3.39 -24.01
CA VAL A 85 -6.96 -2.69 -22.85
C VAL A 85 -6.06 -1.53 -23.29
N GLY A 86 -5.08 -1.80 -24.15
CA GLY A 86 -4.15 -0.78 -24.64
C GLY A 86 -4.83 0.35 -25.43
N THR A 87 -5.92 0.04 -26.16
CA THR A 87 -6.71 1.05 -26.86
C THR A 87 -7.51 1.93 -25.89
N ALA A 88 -8.14 1.33 -24.88
CA ALA A 88 -8.86 2.06 -23.83
C ALA A 88 -7.92 2.98 -23.04
N LEU A 89 -6.72 2.49 -22.70
CA LEU A 89 -5.67 3.25 -22.03
C LEU A 89 -5.12 4.41 -22.87
N ALA A 90 -5.08 4.27 -24.18
CA ALA A 90 -4.63 5.33 -25.09
C ALA A 90 -5.63 6.47 -25.28
N ALA A 91 -6.93 6.20 -25.08
CA ALA A 91 -8.01 7.16 -25.29
C ALA A 91 -9.12 6.97 -24.24
N PRO A 92 -8.99 7.59 -23.04
CA PRO A 92 -9.88 7.34 -21.93
C PRO A 92 -11.34 7.71 -22.23
N ASP A 93 -12.24 6.75 -22.04
CA ASP A 93 -13.68 6.93 -22.08
C ASP A 93 -14.25 6.94 -20.65
N LEU A 94 -14.83 8.06 -20.24
CA LEU A 94 -15.29 8.29 -18.87
C LEU A 94 -16.82 8.38 -18.78
N ARG A 95 -17.54 7.89 -19.79
CA ARG A 95 -19.01 7.91 -19.82
C ARG A 95 -19.63 7.20 -18.62
N ASP A 96 -19.01 6.10 -18.18
CA ASP A 96 -19.51 5.25 -17.09
C ASP A 96 -18.83 5.55 -15.74
N LEU A 97 -18.02 6.62 -15.65
CA LEU A 97 -17.24 6.99 -14.46
C LEU A 97 -18.06 7.02 -13.17
N GLU A 98 -19.20 7.70 -13.19
CA GLU A 98 -20.02 7.86 -11.99
C GLU A 98 -20.69 6.55 -11.55
N ASP A 99 -21.05 5.69 -12.49
CA ASP A 99 -21.68 4.40 -12.19
C ASP A 99 -20.64 3.42 -11.64
N GLU A 100 -19.47 3.31 -12.26
CA GLU A 100 -18.36 2.47 -11.79
C GLU A 100 -17.84 2.93 -10.41
N ARG A 101 -17.67 4.25 -10.19
CA ARG A 101 -17.27 4.80 -8.89
C ARG A 101 -18.26 4.43 -7.78
N ARG A 102 -19.56 4.50 -8.07
CA ARG A 102 -20.61 4.14 -7.09
C ARG A 102 -20.66 2.64 -6.82
N ALA A 103 -20.47 1.81 -7.85
CA ALA A 103 -20.39 0.36 -7.70
C ALA A 103 -19.22 -0.03 -6.78
N LEU A 104 -18.01 0.44 -7.10
CA LEU A 104 -16.82 0.23 -6.29
C LEU A 104 -16.97 0.73 -4.85
N TYR A 105 -17.52 1.94 -4.68
CA TYR A 105 -17.77 2.47 -3.35
C TYR A 105 -18.71 1.58 -2.53
N ALA A 106 -19.74 1.00 -3.17
CA ALA A 106 -20.66 0.08 -2.51
C ALA A 106 -20.02 -1.27 -2.19
N GLU A 107 -19.17 -1.81 -3.07
CA GLU A 107 -18.42 -3.05 -2.87
C GLU A 107 -17.45 -2.96 -1.67
N GLY A 108 -16.86 -1.78 -1.45
CA GLY A 108 -15.95 -1.54 -0.33
C GLY A 108 -16.61 -1.41 1.04
N LEU A 109 -17.93 -1.20 1.15
CA LEU A 109 -18.59 -0.90 2.43
C LEU A 109 -18.57 -2.06 3.44
N ASP A 110 -18.56 -3.30 2.96
CA ASP A 110 -18.58 -4.50 3.80
C ASP A 110 -17.20 -5.17 3.92
N ARG A 111 -16.14 -4.53 3.40
CA ARG A 111 -14.80 -5.12 3.39
C ARG A 111 -14.05 -4.82 4.69
N GLU A 112 -13.65 -5.87 5.38
CA GLU A 112 -12.75 -5.74 6.53
C GLU A 112 -11.30 -5.62 6.06
N PRO A 113 -10.47 -4.78 6.72
CA PRO A 113 -9.07 -4.66 6.36
C PRO A 113 -8.34 -6.00 6.49
N THR A 114 -7.61 -6.35 5.44
CA THR A 114 -6.78 -7.55 5.42
C THR A 114 -5.67 -7.46 6.45
N LEU A 115 -5.18 -8.60 6.90
CA LEU A 115 -4.07 -8.68 7.86
C LEU A 115 -2.79 -8.00 7.33
N ARG A 116 -2.53 -8.12 6.02
CA ARG A 116 -1.47 -7.40 5.33
C ARG A 116 -1.66 -5.88 5.44
N ALA A 117 -2.84 -5.37 5.11
CA ALA A 117 -3.12 -3.94 5.16
C ALA A 117 -2.98 -3.39 6.58
N ARG A 118 -3.49 -4.10 7.60
CA ARG A 118 -3.29 -3.71 9.02
C ARG A 118 -1.81 -3.56 9.37
N MET A 119 -0.96 -4.50 8.93
CA MET A 119 0.49 -4.44 9.19
C MET A 119 1.19 -3.34 8.40
N LEU A 120 0.74 -3.03 7.20
CA LEU A 120 1.24 -1.90 6.44
C LEU A 120 0.79 -0.56 7.04
N ILE A 121 -0.44 -0.44 7.55
CA ILE A 121 -0.92 0.74 8.29
C ILE A 121 -0.11 0.93 9.57
N ALA A 122 0.12 -0.13 10.35
CA ALA A 122 0.99 -0.06 11.53
C ALA A 122 2.40 0.44 11.23
N ARG A 123 2.90 0.19 10.01
CA ARG A 123 4.25 0.54 9.60
C ARG A 123 4.35 1.90 8.91
N TYR A 124 3.42 2.24 8.03
CA TYR A 124 3.47 3.41 7.15
C TYR A 124 2.38 4.44 7.45
N GLY A 125 1.37 4.08 8.23
CA GLY A 125 0.20 4.90 8.47
C GLY A 125 -0.72 4.96 7.26
N LEU A 126 -1.63 5.94 7.24
CA LEU A 126 -2.54 6.24 6.14
C LEU A 126 -1.83 7.06 5.03
N ASP A 127 -0.67 6.59 4.59
CA ASP A 127 0.15 7.19 3.53
C ASP A 127 0.95 6.12 2.78
N GLY A 128 1.15 6.33 1.48
CA GLY A 128 1.88 5.42 0.60
C GLY A 128 1.52 3.95 0.80
N TYR A 129 2.51 3.12 1.13
CA TYR A 129 2.34 1.66 1.28
C TYR A 129 1.31 1.23 2.32
N GLY A 130 0.91 2.11 3.25
CA GLY A 130 -0.13 1.80 4.23
C GLY A 130 -1.55 2.09 3.76
N LEU A 131 -1.76 2.75 2.63
CA LEU A 131 -3.12 3.00 2.10
C LEU A 131 -3.81 1.70 1.67
N GLY A 132 -3.06 0.76 1.10
CA GLY A 132 -3.57 -0.54 0.66
C GLY A 132 -4.85 -0.43 -0.18
N ASP A 133 -5.58 -1.53 -0.29
CA ASP A 133 -6.80 -1.56 -1.10
C ASP A 133 -8.06 -1.40 -0.24
N ASP A 134 -7.98 -1.28 1.09
CA ASP A 134 -9.10 -1.52 2.01
C ASP A 134 -10.01 -0.31 2.27
N GLU A 135 -9.48 0.92 2.31
CA GLU A 135 -10.31 2.14 2.43
C GLU A 135 -10.00 3.17 1.33
N GLU A 136 -10.86 3.20 0.30
CA GLU A 136 -10.69 4.05 -0.88
C GLU A 136 -11.44 5.38 -0.73
N TYR A 137 -10.86 6.31 0.03
CA TYR A 137 -11.41 7.64 0.32
C TYR A 137 -11.75 8.45 -0.94
N GLY A 138 -11.00 8.29 -2.02
CA GLY A 138 -11.21 8.97 -3.29
C GLY A 138 -12.53 8.60 -3.96
N LEU A 139 -12.98 7.34 -3.81
CA LEU A 139 -14.24 6.89 -4.38
C LEU A 139 -15.46 7.64 -3.83
N ARG A 140 -15.31 8.44 -2.76
CA ARG A 140 -16.39 9.27 -2.22
C ARG A 140 -16.69 10.51 -3.07
N TRP A 141 -15.74 10.98 -3.89
CA TRP A 141 -15.85 12.31 -4.51
C TRP A 141 -15.15 12.49 -5.86
N ILE A 142 -14.14 11.68 -6.20
CA ILE A 142 -13.31 11.83 -7.40
C ILE A 142 -14.18 12.01 -8.65
N GLY A 143 -13.83 13.01 -9.46
CA GLY A 143 -14.49 13.31 -10.72
C GLY A 143 -13.59 13.12 -11.93
N GLU A 144 -14.10 13.54 -13.09
CA GLU A 144 -13.40 13.44 -14.37
C GLU A 144 -12.06 14.18 -14.39
N GLU A 145 -11.94 15.33 -13.70
CA GLU A 145 -10.70 16.10 -13.65
C GLU A 145 -9.57 15.29 -12.99
N GLU A 146 -9.83 14.74 -11.80
CA GLU A 146 -8.86 13.95 -11.04
C GLU A 146 -8.48 12.67 -11.79
N VAL A 147 -9.46 11.94 -12.34
CA VAL A 147 -9.22 10.71 -13.10
C VAL A 147 -8.36 10.99 -14.33
N ARG A 148 -8.68 12.02 -15.12
CA ARG A 148 -7.88 12.37 -16.31
C ARG A 148 -6.46 12.78 -15.95
N ALA A 149 -6.29 13.54 -14.88
CA ALA A 149 -4.97 13.96 -14.41
C ALA A 149 -4.13 12.74 -13.99
N TRP A 150 -4.70 11.84 -13.19
CA TRP A 150 -4.02 10.60 -12.78
C TRP A 150 -3.70 9.70 -13.98
N TRP A 151 -4.67 9.51 -14.87
CA TRP A 151 -4.52 8.69 -16.07
C TRP A 151 -3.35 9.18 -16.93
N ALA A 152 -3.31 10.47 -17.23
CA ALA A 152 -2.28 11.08 -18.07
C ALA A 152 -0.88 11.02 -17.42
N ALA A 153 -0.79 11.04 -16.09
CA ALA A 153 0.48 10.97 -15.38
C ALA A 153 1.05 9.55 -15.32
N HIS A 154 0.20 8.53 -15.20
CA HIS A 154 0.65 7.17 -14.85
C HIS A 154 0.48 6.14 -15.97
N PHE A 155 -0.53 6.25 -16.83
CA PHE A 155 -0.79 5.25 -17.89
C PHE A 155 -0.10 5.64 -19.20
N THR A 156 1.23 5.71 -19.15
CA THR A 156 2.08 6.14 -20.26
C THR A 156 3.03 5.03 -20.72
N ARG A 157 3.56 5.15 -21.95
CA ARG A 157 4.47 4.17 -22.54
C ARG A 157 5.75 3.97 -21.74
N GLY A 158 6.32 5.04 -21.17
CA GLY A 158 7.54 4.93 -20.35
C GLY A 158 7.32 4.26 -19.00
N ASN A 159 6.07 4.25 -18.55
CA ASN A 159 5.66 3.66 -17.28
C ASN A 159 5.06 2.25 -17.42
N ALA A 160 5.07 1.70 -18.64
CA ALA A 160 4.51 0.40 -18.97
C ALA A 160 5.59 -0.67 -19.15
N GLY A 161 5.25 -1.93 -18.85
CA GLY A 161 6.07 -3.11 -19.11
C GLY A 161 5.19 -4.30 -19.51
N LEU A 162 5.74 -5.23 -20.28
CA LEU A 162 5.02 -6.41 -20.78
C LEU A 162 5.78 -7.69 -20.44
N TRP A 163 5.02 -8.75 -20.17
CA TRP A 163 5.57 -10.10 -20.31
C TRP A 163 4.67 -11.04 -21.09
N MET A 164 5.27 -12.04 -21.76
CA MET A 164 4.56 -13.03 -22.59
C MET A 164 5.19 -14.43 -22.51
N LEU A 165 4.36 -15.47 -22.42
CA LEU A 165 4.74 -16.86 -22.64
C LEU A 165 4.66 -17.20 -24.13
N GLY A 166 5.70 -16.81 -24.87
CA GLY A 166 5.85 -16.99 -26.31
C GLY A 166 6.36 -15.72 -26.99
N GLU A 167 6.87 -15.85 -28.22
CA GLU A 167 7.43 -14.71 -28.97
C GLU A 167 6.40 -13.55 -29.10
N PRO A 168 6.74 -12.30 -28.74
CA PRO A 168 5.85 -11.15 -28.90
C PRO A 168 5.53 -10.88 -30.38
N PRO A 169 4.33 -10.41 -30.73
CA PRO A 169 4.05 -9.95 -32.08
C PRO A 169 4.88 -8.70 -32.41
N SER A 170 5.12 -8.44 -33.69
CA SER A 170 5.81 -7.21 -34.12
C SER A 170 5.02 -5.93 -33.82
N ASP A 171 3.70 -6.05 -33.67
CA ASP A 171 2.78 -4.96 -33.34
C ASP A 171 1.59 -5.50 -32.53
N LEU A 172 1.26 -4.82 -31.42
CA LEU A 172 0.07 -5.12 -30.61
C LEU A 172 -1.21 -4.42 -31.12
N GLY A 173 -1.08 -3.42 -31.99
CA GLY A 173 -2.20 -2.67 -32.57
C GLY A 173 -2.73 -1.53 -31.72
N PHE A 174 -1.95 -1.05 -30.74
CA PHE A 174 -2.25 0.15 -29.95
C PHE A 174 -0.98 0.98 -29.69
N ALA A 175 -1.14 2.26 -29.36
CA ALA A 175 -0.03 3.13 -28.99
C ALA A 175 -0.38 3.90 -27.71
N LEU A 176 0.36 3.65 -26.63
CA LEU A 176 0.21 4.40 -25.38
C LEU A 176 0.79 5.82 -25.54
N PRO A 177 0.24 6.82 -24.83
CA PRO A 177 0.81 8.15 -24.78
C PRO A 177 2.26 8.13 -24.28
N ASP A 178 3.11 8.99 -24.83
CA ASP A 178 4.46 9.17 -24.32
C ASP A 178 4.43 9.79 -22.92
N GLY A 179 5.30 9.31 -22.04
CA GLY A 179 5.47 9.84 -20.69
C GLY A 179 6.68 9.19 -20.01
N PRO A 180 7.19 9.78 -18.93
CA PRO A 180 8.32 9.22 -18.20
C PRO A 180 7.89 7.98 -17.41
N ARG A 181 8.85 7.10 -17.13
CA ARG A 181 8.71 6.17 -16.02
C ARG A 181 8.68 6.96 -14.73
N VAL A 182 7.74 6.67 -13.84
CA VAL A 182 7.74 7.23 -12.49
C VAL A 182 8.34 6.18 -11.53
N PRO A 183 9.21 6.56 -10.58
CA PRO A 183 9.88 5.61 -9.67
C PRO A 183 8.94 5.22 -8.52
N PRO A 184 9.03 4.00 -7.97
CA PRO A 184 8.18 3.59 -6.84
C PRO A 184 8.33 4.57 -5.64
N PRO A 185 7.26 4.79 -4.87
CA PRO A 185 7.31 5.68 -3.70
C PRO A 185 8.44 5.31 -2.76
N VAL A 186 9.18 6.31 -2.26
CA VAL A 186 10.23 6.07 -1.25
C VAL A 186 9.56 5.61 0.04
N PRO A 187 9.96 4.47 0.63
CA PRO A 187 9.36 4.00 1.87
C PRO A 187 9.55 5.01 3.00
N ASN A 188 8.47 5.40 3.66
CA ASN A 188 8.45 6.41 4.73
C ASN A 188 7.75 5.85 5.98
N PRO A 189 8.39 4.92 6.72
CA PRO A 189 7.77 4.29 7.87
C PRO A 189 7.52 5.30 9.00
N LEU A 190 6.47 5.05 9.80
CA LEU A 190 6.24 5.74 11.06
C LEU A 190 7.44 5.53 12.00
N PRO A 191 7.83 6.54 12.80
CA PRO A 191 8.96 6.42 13.70
C PRO A 191 8.64 5.53 14.92
N ALA A 192 8.59 4.21 14.71
CA ALA A 192 8.40 3.22 15.76
C ALA A 192 9.75 2.64 16.24
N ALA A 193 9.83 2.28 17.53
CA ALA A 193 10.94 1.48 18.02
C ALA A 193 10.76 0.03 17.54
N LEU A 194 11.74 -0.50 16.80
CA LEU A 194 11.72 -1.86 16.25
C LEU A 194 12.92 -2.67 16.76
N PRO A 195 12.79 -4.01 16.90
CA PRO A 195 11.56 -4.77 16.67
C PRO A 195 10.50 -4.54 17.76
N ALA A 196 9.23 -4.80 17.43
CA ALA A 196 8.11 -4.59 18.33
C ALA A 196 7.04 -5.68 18.27
N PHE A 197 6.28 -5.82 19.36
CA PHE A 197 5.12 -6.68 19.48
C PHE A 197 3.82 -5.87 19.53
N MET A 198 2.85 -6.24 18.72
CA MET A 198 1.52 -5.65 18.68
C MET A 198 0.51 -6.70 19.15
N ALA A 199 -0.21 -6.40 20.23
CA ALA A 199 -1.39 -7.17 20.66
C ALA A 199 -2.62 -6.49 20.05
N ASP A 200 -2.97 -6.90 18.83
CA ASP A 200 -4.08 -6.35 18.06
C ASP A 200 -4.63 -7.45 17.13
N GLY A 201 -5.81 -7.98 17.44
CA GLY A 201 -6.51 -8.94 16.58
C GLY A 201 -6.99 -10.23 17.27
N THR A 202 -7.33 -11.21 16.44
CA THR A 202 -7.84 -12.54 16.82
C THR A 202 -7.46 -13.58 15.77
N GLY A 203 -7.48 -14.87 16.13
CA GLY A 203 -7.48 -15.98 15.17
C GLY A 203 -6.14 -16.30 14.50
N GLY A 204 -5.02 -15.81 15.03
CA GLY A 204 -3.68 -16.14 14.52
C GLY A 204 -2.60 -15.14 14.92
N VAL A 205 -1.40 -15.35 14.36
CA VAL A 205 -0.21 -14.56 14.63
C VAL A 205 0.52 -14.25 13.33
N VAL A 206 1.21 -13.11 13.29
CA VAL A 206 1.92 -12.65 12.08
C VAL A 206 3.24 -12.01 12.42
N LEU A 207 4.24 -12.30 11.62
CA LEU A 207 5.53 -11.65 11.63
C LEU A 207 5.72 -10.87 10.33
N THR A 208 6.00 -9.57 10.44
CA THR A 208 6.32 -8.73 9.28
C THR A 208 7.65 -8.01 9.42
N GLY A 209 8.25 -7.60 8.31
CA GLY A 209 9.49 -6.83 8.34
C GLY A 209 9.88 -6.29 6.97
N ILE A 210 10.69 -5.24 6.97
CA ILE A 210 11.28 -4.67 5.75
C ILE A 210 12.70 -5.20 5.61
N VAL A 211 12.97 -5.82 4.47
CA VAL A 211 14.27 -6.43 4.17
C VAL A 211 14.77 -5.99 2.80
N PRO A 212 16.09 -6.09 2.52
CA PRO A 212 16.59 -5.99 1.16
C PRO A 212 15.92 -7.03 0.24
N ARG A 213 15.56 -6.65 -1.00
CA ARG A 213 14.87 -7.55 -1.97
C ARG A 213 15.68 -8.78 -2.35
N THR A 214 17.00 -8.68 -2.32
CA THR A 214 17.89 -9.79 -2.68
C THR A 214 17.71 -10.94 -1.70
N ALA A 215 17.47 -12.15 -2.22
CA ALA A 215 17.16 -13.35 -1.44
C ALA A 215 15.87 -13.30 -0.59
N ALA A 216 15.08 -12.21 -0.63
CA ALA A 216 13.91 -12.03 0.23
C ALA A 216 12.85 -13.14 0.07
N THR A 217 12.47 -13.44 -1.18
CA THR A 217 11.51 -14.52 -1.48
C THR A 217 12.04 -15.89 -1.05
N VAL A 218 13.30 -16.19 -1.36
CA VAL A 218 13.93 -17.47 -0.96
C VAL A 218 14.00 -17.60 0.55
N ALA A 219 14.37 -16.53 1.26
CA ALA A 219 14.37 -16.50 2.71
C ALA A 219 12.98 -16.79 3.27
N LEU A 220 11.95 -16.11 2.75
CA LEU A 220 10.57 -16.33 3.17
C LEU A 220 10.09 -17.76 2.88
N ASP A 221 10.36 -18.30 1.69
CA ASP A 221 9.98 -19.67 1.32
C ASP A 221 10.59 -20.70 2.27
N ILE A 222 11.86 -20.52 2.65
CA ILE A 222 12.54 -21.38 3.62
C ILE A 222 11.91 -21.24 5.02
N ALA A 223 11.62 -20.03 5.46
CA ALA A 223 10.96 -19.80 6.76
C ALA A 223 9.56 -20.45 6.80
N ALA A 224 8.77 -20.27 5.74
CA ALA A 224 7.45 -20.88 5.61
C ALA A 224 7.52 -22.41 5.55
N ALA A 225 8.50 -22.98 4.85
CA ALA A 225 8.68 -24.43 4.78
C ALA A 225 9.00 -25.07 6.14
N ARG A 226 9.60 -24.33 7.07
CA ARG A 226 9.84 -24.79 8.46
C ARG A 226 8.58 -24.78 9.33
N LEU A 227 7.53 -24.10 8.91
CA LEU A 227 6.31 -23.86 9.67
C LEU A 227 5.09 -24.42 8.93
N PRO A 228 4.66 -25.66 9.24
CA PRO A 228 3.50 -26.26 8.59
C PRO A 228 2.25 -25.40 8.72
N GLY A 229 1.58 -25.12 7.60
CA GLY A 229 0.37 -24.29 7.56
C GLY A 229 0.64 -22.79 7.54
N ALA A 230 1.90 -22.35 7.47
CA ALA A 230 2.22 -20.94 7.34
C ALA A 230 1.74 -20.38 5.99
N HIS A 231 1.13 -19.20 6.04
CA HIS A 231 0.93 -18.37 4.86
C HIS A 231 2.05 -17.33 4.77
N ALA A 232 2.47 -17.05 3.55
CA ALA A 232 3.63 -16.24 3.27
C ALA A 232 3.33 -15.27 2.14
N ASP A 233 3.85 -14.05 2.25
CA ASP A 233 3.69 -13.02 1.24
C ASP A 233 4.90 -12.08 1.14
N VAL A 234 5.19 -11.63 -0.08
CA VAL A 234 6.26 -10.69 -0.40
C VAL A 234 5.68 -9.53 -1.20
N LEU A 235 5.82 -8.32 -0.68
CA LEU A 235 5.45 -7.09 -1.38
C LEU A 235 6.70 -6.25 -1.65
N PRO A 236 7.00 -5.87 -2.90
CA PRO A 236 8.02 -4.85 -3.18
C PRO A 236 7.70 -3.52 -2.50
N VAL A 237 8.70 -2.91 -1.88
CA VAL A 237 8.58 -1.62 -1.21
C VAL A 237 9.78 -0.75 -1.62
N GLY A 238 9.52 0.20 -2.51
CA GLY A 238 10.55 0.93 -3.24
C GLY A 238 11.33 0.02 -4.21
N SER A 239 12.47 0.50 -4.69
CA SER A 239 13.27 -0.22 -5.67
C SER A 239 13.99 -1.44 -5.09
N ASP A 240 14.47 -1.35 -3.84
CA ASP A 240 15.45 -2.31 -3.30
C ASP A 240 15.01 -3.01 -2.01
N HIS A 241 13.82 -2.71 -1.48
CA HIS A 241 13.28 -3.38 -0.28
C HIS A 241 12.01 -4.16 -0.57
N ALA A 242 11.71 -5.12 0.30
CA ALA A 242 10.47 -5.86 0.31
C ALA A 242 9.91 -5.90 1.72
N HIS A 243 8.60 -5.83 1.83
CA HIS A 243 7.86 -6.20 3.01
C HIS A 243 7.58 -7.71 2.97
N LEU A 244 8.09 -8.42 3.97
CA LEU A 244 7.79 -9.83 4.18
C LEU A 244 6.66 -9.96 5.19
N LEU A 245 5.76 -10.91 4.95
CA LEU A 245 4.72 -11.32 5.87
C LEU A 245 4.75 -12.84 5.97
N LEU A 246 4.77 -13.35 7.20
CA LEU A 246 4.66 -14.77 7.51
C LEU A 246 3.69 -14.93 8.68
N GLY A 247 2.64 -15.70 8.49
CA GLY A 247 1.62 -15.87 9.51
C GLY A 247 1.17 -17.31 9.69
N LEU A 248 0.62 -17.56 10.87
CA LEU A 248 0.02 -18.83 11.27
C LEU A 248 -1.40 -18.54 11.77
N GLU A 249 -2.36 -19.34 11.29
CA GLU A 249 -3.72 -19.33 11.82
C GLU A 249 -3.82 -20.22 13.05
N GLY A 250 -4.71 -19.86 13.98
CA GLY A 250 -4.97 -20.66 15.19
C GLY A 250 -5.98 -19.99 16.10
N GLU A 251 -6.42 -20.69 17.14
CA GLU A 251 -7.29 -20.08 18.15
C GLU A 251 -6.44 -19.17 19.07
N ASP A 252 -7.07 -18.17 19.70
CA ASP A 252 -6.36 -17.23 20.59
C ASP A 252 -5.67 -17.94 21.77
N GLU A 253 -6.17 -19.11 22.17
CA GLU A 253 -5.57 -19.95 23.22
C GLU A 253 -4.22 -20.55 22.81
N ASP A 254 -3.98 -20.75 21.51
CA ASP A 254 -2.74 -21.31 20.94
C ASP A 254 -1.70 -20.21 20.62
N ALA A 255 -2.07 -18.93 20.78
CA ALA A 255 -1.21 -17.80 20.40
C ALA A 255 0.19 -17.81 21.02
N PRO A 256 0.40 -18.15 22.31
CA PRO A 256 1.74 -18.20 22.89
C PRO A 256 2.67 -19.17 22.15
N GLU A 257 2.19 -20.37 21.82
CA GLU A 257 2.94 -21.39 21.09
C GLU A 257 3.24 -20.95 19.64
N LEU A 258 2.27 -20.33 18.96
CA LEU A 258 2.44 -19.87 17.59
C LEU A 258 3.41 -18.67 17.49
N LEU A 259 3.33 -17.73 18.44
CA LEU A 259 4.27 -16.59 18.54
C LEU A 259 5.70 -17.09 18.74
N ASP A 260 5.90 -18.04 19.66
CA ASP A 260 7.23 -18.62 19.91
C ASP A 260 7.75 -19.38 18.67
N ALA A 261 6.89 -20.10 17.95
CA ALA A 261 7.27 -20.80 16.72
C ALA A 261 7.74 -19.84 15.62
N LEU A 262 7.00 -18.75 15.36
CA LEU A 262 7.42 -17.71 14.40
C LEU A 262 8.74 -17.07 14.81
N TRP A 263 8.82 -16.62 16.07
CA TRP A 263 9.96 -15.87 16.57
C TRP A 263 11.25 -16.70 16.62
N SER A 264 11.16 -17.93 17.16
CA SER A 264 12.30 -18.85 17.24
C SER A 264 12.78 -19.31 15.87
N THR A 265 11.89 -19.52 14.89
CA THR A 265 12.26 -19.89 13.52
C THR A 265 13.09 -18.79 12.87
N LEU A 266 12.66 -17.53 12.99
CA LEU A 266 13.40 -16.41 12.44
C LEU A 266 14.77 -16.23 13.12
N HIS A 267 14.82 -16.34 14.45
CA HIS A 267 16.08 -16.32 15.20
C HIS A 267 17.04 -17.44 14.78
N ALA A 268 16.55 -18.68 14.65
CA ALA A 268 17.36 -19.82 14.24
C ALA A 268 17.96 -19.61 12.84
N LEU A 269 17.18 -19.10 11.88
CA LEU A 269 17.66 -18.80 10.53
C LEU A 269 18.62 -17.60 10.50
N ALA A 270 18.44 -16.59 11.35
CA ALA A 270 19.35 -15.45 11.44
C ALA A 270 20.71 -15.81 12.09
N GLU A 271 20.71 -16.79 13.01
CA GLU A 271 21.92 -17.25 13.70
C GLU A 271 22.68 -18.29 12.87
N HIS A 272 21.99 -19.30 12.35
CA HIS A 272 22.61 -20.48 11.74
C HIS A 272 22.49 -20.53 10.22
N GLY A 273 21.62 -19.71 9.63
CA GLY A 273 21.32 -19.74 8.20
C GLY A 273 20.46 -20.94 7.78
N PRO A 274 20.11 -21.01 6.48
CA PRO A 274 19.47 -22.18 5.89
C PRO A 274 20.48 -23.32 5.68
N THR A 275 19.97 -24.54 5.61
CA THR A 275 20.74 -25.72 5.19
C THR A 275 20.93 -25.74 3.66
N ASP A 276 21.94 -26.46 3.18
CA ASP A 276 22.17 -26.66 1.74
C ASP A 276 20.99 -27.35 1.05
N GLU A 277 20.29 -28.26 1.75
CA GLU A 277 19.12 -28.96 1.24
C GLU A 277 17.93 -28.00 1.06
N GLU A 278 17.68 -27.12 2.03
CA GLU A 278 16.64 -26.09 1.94
C GLU A 278 16.91 -25.14 0.77
N LEU A 279 18.16 -24.67 0.62
CA LEU A 279 18.53 -23.81 -0.51
C LEU A 279 18.35 -24.49 -1.87
N ALA A 280 18.70 -25.79 -1.96
CA ALA A 280 18.54 -26.55 -3.20
C ALA A 280 17.08 -26.87 -3.53
N ALA A 281 16.20 -26.89 -2.52
CA ALA A 281 14.78 -27.17 -2.69
C ALA A 281 13.99 -25.95 -3.21
N VAL A 282 14.50 -24.73 -3.05
CA VAL A 282 13.83 -23.53 -3.55
C VAL A 282 13.91 -23.50 -5.09
N PRO A 283 12.78 -23.51 -5.80
CA PRO A 283 12.78 -23.52 -7.25
C PRO A 283 13.48 -22.27 -7.79
N ALA A 284 14.46 -22.46 -8.69
CA ALA A 284 15.02 -21.37 -9.50
C ALA A 284 13.96 -20.91 -10.51
N THR A 285 12.94 -20.20 -10.02
CA THR A 285 11.81 -19.74 -10.82
C THR A 285 12.08 -18.34 -11.31
N VAL A 286 12.29 -18.24 -12.61
CA VAL A 286 12.25 -16.97 -13.34
C VAL A 286 10.78 -16.66 -13.63
N SER A 287 10.14 -15.87 -12.78
CA SER A 287 8.86 -15.27 -13.13
C SER A 287 9.13 -14.12 -14.11
N LEU A 288 8.62 -14.20 -15.35
CA LEU A 288 8.74 -13.09 -16.30
C LEU A 288 8.15 -11.79 -15.74
N GLY A 289 7.09 -11.90 -14.93
CA GLY A 289 6.53 -10.77 -14.19
C GLY A 289 7.52 -10.12 -13.25
N ARG A 290 8.43 -10.91 -12.62
CA ARG A 290 9.49 -10.35 -11.76
C ARG A 290 10.48 -9.51 -12.54
N HIS A 291 10.86 -9.93 -13.76
CA HIS A 291 11.74 -9.11 -14.60
C HIS A 291 11.10 -7.78 -15.00
N VAL A 292 9.79 -7.79 -15.31
CA VAL A 292 9.04 -6.55 -15.59
C VAL A 292 9.00 -5.65 -14.37
N ILE A 293 8.64 -6.18 -13.19
CA ILE A 293 8.60 -5.42 -11.93
C ILE A 293 9.99 -4.85 -11.61
N ASP A 294 11.05 -5.67 -11.66
CA ASP A 294 12.41 -5.20 -11.35
C ASP A 294 12.89 -4.12 -12.34
N GLU A 295 12.53 -4.25 -13.63
CA GLU A 295 12.82 -3.22 -14.61
C GLU A 295 12.03 -1.93 -14.33
N LEU A 296 10.73 -2.02 -14.05
CA LEU A 296 9.85 -0.88 -13.79
C LEU A 296 10.20 -0.16 -12.47
N ASP A 297 10.52 -0.90 -11.42
CA ASP A 297 10.94 -0.36 -10.14
C ASP A 297 12.35 0.24 -10.16
N GLY A 298 13.12 -0.05 -11.21
CA GLY A 298 14.50 0.40 -11.35
C GLY A 298 15.45 -0.30 -10.36
N ARG A 299 15.23 -1.60 -10.11
CA ARG A 299 16.05 -2.41 -9.20
C ARG A 299 17.52 -2.38 -9.60
N THR A 300 18.42 -2.14 -8.65
CA THR A 300 19.84 -1.92 -8.98
C THR A 300 20.62 -3.21 -9.26
N ASP A 301 20.24 -4.32 -8.63
CA ASP A 301 20.95 -5.60 -8.74
C ASP A 301 19.96 -6.79 -8.75
N PRO A 302 19.23 -7.00 -9.87
CA PRO A 302 18.23 -8.05 -9.97
C PRO A 302 18.83 -9.47 -10.01
N ASP A 303 20.08 -9.61 -10.45
CA ASP A 303 20.78 -10.88 -10.64
C ASP A 303 21.72 -11.25 -9.49
N ALA A 304 21.65 -10.50 -8.38
CA ALA A 304 22.43 -10.78 -7.18
C ALA A 304 22.26 -12.24 -6.73
N PRO A 305 23.36 -12.94 -6.40
CA PRO A 305 23.29 -14.35 -6.02
C PRO A 305 22.44 -14.52 -4.76
N THR A 306 21.64 -15.57 -4.76
CA THR A 306 20.87 -15.99 -3.59
C THR A 306 21.54 -17.22 -2.98
N ASP A 307 22.47 -16.97 -2.06
CA ASP A 307 23.21 -18.00 -1.31
C ASP A 307 22.83 -17.99 0.19
N SER A 308 23.41 -18.92 0.96
CA SER A 308 23.17 -19.02 2.40
C SER A 308 23.47 -17.72 3.15
N ALA A 309 24.52 -16.99 2.75
CA ALA A 309 24.89 -15.74 3.39
C ALA A 309 23.87 -14.63 3.10
N ALA A 310 23.36 -14.55 1.86
CA ALA A 310 22.31 -13.61 1.48
C ALA A 310 21.01 -13.89 2.25
N VAL A 311 20.57 -15.15 2.33
CA VAL A 311 19.40 -15.53 3.13
C VAL A 311 19.58 -15.17 4.60
N THR A 312 20.73 -15.50 5.19
CA THR A 312 21.03 -15.17 6.61
C THR A 312 21.01 -13.67 6.85
N ALA A 313 21.52 -12.87 5.90
CA ALA A 313 21.51 -11.41 5.99
C ALA A 313 20.08 -10.84 5.95
N VAL A 314 19.20 -11.39 5.08
CA VAL A 314 17.78 -11.06 5.05
C VAL A 314 17.12 -11.35 6.39
N MET A 315 17.37 -12.51 7.00
CA MET A 315 16.76 -12.88 8.28
C MET A 315 17.18 -11.97 9.44
N ARG A 316 18.44 -11.52 9.45
CA ARG A 316 18.91 -10.53 10.41
C ARG A 316 18.24 -9.17 10.20
N ALA A 317 18.15 -8.71 8.95
CA ALA A 317 17.44 -7.48 8.63
C ALA A 317 15.95 -7.56 9.02
N TRP A 318 15.33 -8.73 8.85
CA TRP A 318 13.96 -8.97 9.27
C TRP A 318 13.82 -8.84 10.78
N LEU A 319 14.68 -9.51 11.58
CA LEU A 319 14.66 -9.38 13.04
C LEU A 319 14.80 -7.93 13.50
N ASP A 320 15.67 -7.14 12.85
CA ASP A 320 15.88 -5.73 13.21
C ASP A 320 14.67 -4.83 12.87
N GLN A 321 13.81 -5.27 11.95
CA GLN A 321 12.65 -4.50 11.45
C GLN A 321 11.31 -5.15 11.79
N ALA A 322 11.33 -6.16 12.66
CA ALA A 322 10.19 -7.02 12.90
C ALA A 322 9.05 -6.28 13.61
N ILE A 323 7.83 -6.47 13.11
CA ILE A 323 6.60 -6.25 13.89
C ILE A 323 5.94 -7.63 13.99
N LEU A 324 5.82 -8.13 15.21
CA LEU A 324 5.14 -9.37 15.53
C LEU A 324 3.74 -9.04 16.08
N LEU A 325 2.72 -9.59 15.46
CA LEU A 325 1.32 -9.43 15.83
C LEU A 325 0.80 -10.69 16.52
N GLY A 326 0.06 -10.52 17.60
CA GLY A 326 -0.77 -11.57 18.19
C GLY A 326 -2.11 -11.01 18.68
N PRO A 327 -3.04 -11.88 19.11
CA PRO A 327 -4.37 -11.48 19.56
C PRO A 327 -4.39 -10.49 20.75
N ASP A 328 -5.49 -9.77 20.95
CA ASP A 328 -5.69 -8.68 21.94
C ASP A 328 -5.36 -9.03 23.42
N GLY A 329 -5.22 -10.32 23.77
CA GLY A 329 -4.82 -10.79 25.10
C GLY A 329 -3.38 -11.29 25.21
N SER A 330 -2.64 -11.31 24.11
CA SER A 330 -1.32 -11.91 24.03
C SER A 330 -0.23 -11.01 24.64
N HIS A 331 0.89 -11.63 24.98
CA HIS A 331 2.06 -10.94 25.51
C HIS A 331 3.24 -11.07 24.57
N ALA A 332 4.08 -10.03 24.56
CA ALA A 332 5.30 -10.04 23.77
C ALA A 332 6.19 -11.24 24.17
N PRO A 333 6.78 -11.95 23.19
CA PRO A 333 7.85 -12.89 23.47
C PRO A 333 9.01 -12.26 24.23
N GLU A 334 9.82 -13.10 24.89
CA GLU A 334 10.95 -12.63 25.69
C GLU A 334 11.92 -11.77 24.86
N GLY A 335 12.24 -10.58 25.38
CA GLY A 335 13.16 -9.64 24.72
C GLY A 335 12.51 -8.69 23.71
N LEU A 336 11.22 -8.83 23.42
CA LEU A 336 10.49 -7.96 22.49
C LEU A 336 9.65 -6.92 23.26
N ALA A 337 9.77 -5.65 22.88
CA ALA A 337 8.98 -4.57 23.48
C ALA A 337 7.62 -4.43 22.78
N ASN A 338 6.60 -3.95 23.50
CA ASN A 338 5.32 -3.62 22.87
C ASN A 338 5.49 -2.45 21.87
N TYR A 339 4.77 -2.51 20.77
CA TYR A 339 4.65 -1.43 19.80
C TYR A 339 4.01 -0.23 20.48
N VAL A 340 4.67 0.92 20.37
CA VAL A 340 4.17 2.19 20.89
C VAL A 340 4.23 3.19 19.74
N PRO A 341 3.09 3.74 19.30
CA PRO A 341 3.08 4.82 18.33
C PRO A 341 3.95 5.99 18.83
N PRO A 342 4.73 6.63 17.96
CA PRO A 342 5.54 7.77 18.34
C PRO A 342 4.68 8.94 18.81
N PRO A 343 4.99 9.58 19.95
CA PRO A 343 4.29 10.77 20.36
C PRO A 343 4.71 11.97 19.51
N THR A 344 3.74 12.83 19.22
CA THR A 344 3.96 14.15 18.61
C THR A 344 4.42 15.11 19.68
N THR A 345 5.57 15.75 19.45
CA THR A 345 6.18 16.70 20.40
C THR A 345 6.14 18.15 19.94
N GLU A 346 5.44 18.43 18.84
CA GLU A 346 5.31 19.77 18.29
C GLU A 346 4.61 20.72 19.27
N PRO A 347 5.14 21.93 19.50
CA PRO A 347 4.49 22.88 20.38
C PRO A 347 3.20 23.40 19.76
N LEU A 348 2.16 23.53 20.58
CA LEU A 348 0.97 24.31 20.21
C LEU A 348 1.30 25.81 20.31
N ASP A 349 1.36 26.45 19.16
CA ASP A 349 1.58 27.89 19.01
C ASP A 349 0.52 28.53 18.11
N GLY A 350 0.73 29.80 17.75
CA GLY A 350 -0.12 30.50 16.78
C GLY A 350 -1.46 30.97 17.36
N GLU A 351 -2.52 30.75 16.58
CA GLU A 351 -3.83 31.35 16.85
C GLU A 351 -4.67 30.48 17.77
N ARG A 352 -5.24 31.10 18.80
CA ARG A 352 -5.97 30.43 19.87
C ARG A 352 -7.46 30.70 19.79
N PHE A 353 -8.25 29.63 19.81
CA PHE A 353 -9.70 29.65 19.77
C PHE A 353 -10.27 29.03 21.05
N LEU A 354 -11.28 29.66 21.63
CA LEU A 354 -11.87 29.28 22.91
C LEU A 354 -13.26 28.71 22.73
N ARG A 355 -13.69 27.78 23.58
CA ARG A 355 -15.09 27.35 23.57
C ARG A 355 -16.03 28.50 23.98
N PRO A 356 -17.17 28.71 23.30
CA PRO A 356 -18.17 29.70 23.68
C PRO A 356 -18.68 29.46 25.11
N ARG A 357 -18.91 30.52 25.89
CA ARG A 357 -19.43 30.39 27.26
C ARG A 357 -20.96 30.25 27.28
N PRO A 358 -21.55 29.15 27.80
CA PRO A 358 -22.97 29.13 28.13
C PRO A 358 -23.24 30.01 29.37
N GLY A 359 -24.45 30.55 29.47
CA GLY A 359 -24.90 31.44 30.55
C GLY A 359 -24.46 30.99 31.97
N ARG A 360 -24.10 31.98 32.81
CA ARG A 360 -23.54 31.79 34.16
C ARG A 360 -24.29 30.72 34.97
N LEU A 361 -23.70 29.52 35.12
CA LEU A 361 -23.44 28.73 36.34
C LEU A 361 -23.18 27.25 35.97
N LYS A 362 -21.90 26.80 36.11
CA LYS A 362 -21.37 25.40 36.07
C LYS A 362 -21.43 24.70 34.70
N ARG A 363 -20.38 24.08 34.15
CA ARG A 363 -18.99 23.74 34.53
C ARG A 363 -18.02 24.27 33.46
N ARG A 364 -16.74 24.47 33.82
CA ARG A 364 -15.64 24.52 32.85
C ARG A 364 -14.95 23.16 32.82
N GLU A 365 -14.75 22.63 31.63
CA GLU A 365 -13.87 21.48 31.32
C GLU A 365 -12.93 21.86 30.13
N ASP A 366 -12.77 23.15 29.86
CA ASP A 366 -12.49 23.72 28.53
C ASP A 366 -11.04 23.49 28.03
N GLY A 367 -10.90 22.71 26.95
CA GLY A 367 -9.73 22.73 26.06
C GLY A 367 -9.63 24.04 25.26
N GLU A 368 -8.42 24.42 24.85
CA GLU A 368 -8.16 25.53 23.93
C GLU A 368 -7.72 24.96 22.59
N LEU A 369 -8.38 25.32 21.49
CA LEU A 369 -7.92 24.95 20.16
C LEU A 369 -6.81 25.90 19.73
N TRP A 370 -5.72 25.33 19.23
CA TRP A 370 -4.58 26.07 18.69
C TRP A 370 -4.38 25.69 17.22
N ILE A 371 -4.35 26.70 16.36
CA ILE A 371 -3.97 26.60 14.95
C ILE A 371 -2.59 27.24 14.82
N GLY A 372 -1.55 26.42 14.94
CA GLY A 372 -0.16 26.82 14.92
C GLY A 372 0.45 26.80 13.52
N GLU A 373 1.72 27.20 13.44
CA GLU A 373 2.46 27.15 12.17
C GLU A 373 2.86 25.72 11.80
N ARG A 374 3.23 24.92 12.80
CA ARG A 374 3.74 23.55 12.65
C ARG A 374 2.75 22.47 13.06
N ALA A 375 1.80 22.79 13.93
CA ALA A 375 0.86 21.83 14.48
C ALA A 375 -0.50 22.44 14.78
N VAL A 376 -1.47 21.56 14.99
CA VAL A 376 -2.84 21.85 15.41
C VAL A 376 -3.22 20.91 16.53
N GLY A 377 -4.02 21.39 17.47
CA GLY A 377 -4.50 20.52 18.54
C GLY A 377 -5.26 21.27 19.61
N VAL A 378 -5.85 20.49 20.51
CA VAL A 378 -6.52 21.00 21.69
C VAL A 378 -5.54 20.92 22.86
N ARG A 379 -5.52 21.95 23.70
CA ARG A 379 -4.68 21.96 24.91
C ARG A 379 -4.99 20.74 25.78
N ASP A 380 -3.93 20.15 26.34
CA ASP A 380 -3.95 18.94 27.18
C ASP A 380 -4.22 17.64 26.39
N GLU A 381 -4.34 17.73 25.07
CA GLU A 381 -4.30 16.60 24.13
C GLU A 381 -2.99 16.59 23.34
N GLU A 382 -2.68 15.46 22.72
CA GLU A 382 -1.51 15.34 21.86
C GLU A 382 -1.74 16.08 20.53
N PRO A 383 -0.87 17.02 20.15
CA PRO A 383 -1.04 17.77 18.90
C PRO A 383 -0.81 16.90 17.67
N ILE A 384 -1.28 17.38 16.52
CA ILE A 384 -1.01 16.80 15.20
C ILE A 384 -0.13 17.79 14.44
N ALA A 385 1.03 17.33 13.97
CA ALA A 385 1.88 18.14 13.10
C ALA A 385 1.21 18.30 11.72
N TRP A 386 1.24 19.50 11.13
CA TRP A 386 0.70 19.73 9.78
C TRP A 386 1.40 18.88 8.70
N ALA A 387 2.66 18.51 8.96
CA ALA A 387 3.43 17.61 8.10
C ALA A 387 2.91 16.17 8.13
N ASP A 388 2.23 15.76 9.21
CA ASP A 388 1.62 14.42 9.34
C ASP A 388 0.14 14.42 8.95
N VAL A 389 -0.48 15.57 8.63
CA VAL A 389 -1.86 15.60 8.11
C VAL A 389 -1.89 15.13 6.66
N VAL A 390 -2.49 13.97 6.42
CA VAL A 390 -2.60 13.31 5.11
C VAL A 390 -3.87 13.70 4.37
N ALA A 391 -4.94 14.05 5.09
CA ALA A 391 -6.15 14.61 4.49
C ALA A 391 -6.93 15.53 5.43
N GLY A 392 -7.74 16.41 4.85
CA GLY A 392 -8.78 17.17 5.53
C GLY A 392 -10.15 16.89 4.90
N GLU A 393 -11.02 16.17 5.60
CA GLU A 393 -12.38 15.85 5.14
C GLU A 393 -13.35 16.96 5.52
N GLN A 394 -14.00 17.52 4.51
CA GLN A 394 -14.95 18.62 4.68
C GLN A 394 -16.38 18.10 4.80
N TYR A 395 -17.19 18.81 5.58
CA TYR A 395 -18.59 18.48 5.79
C TYR A 395 -19.52 19.65 5.41
N PRO A 396 -20.80 19.40 5.11
CA PRO A 396 -21.76 20.44 4.70
C PRO A 396 -22.00 21.56 5.73
N ASP A 397 -21.77 21.28 7.01
CA ASP A 397 -21.88 22.24 8.12
C ASP A 397 -20.61 23.08 8.32
N ALA A 398 -19.70 23.05 7.34
CA ALA A 398 -18.38 23.67 7.36
C ALA A 398 -17.40 23.09 8.39
N SER A 399 -17.73 21.98 9.06
CA SER A 399 -16.74 21.24 9.85
C SER A 399 -15.66 20.60 8.97
N LEU A 400 -14.52 20.32 9.62
CA LEU A 400 -13.34 19.75 8.99
C LEU A 400 -12.76 18.68 9.91
N ARG A 401 -12.63 17.46 9.41
CA ARG A 401 -11.86 16.39 10.07
C ARG A 401 -10.45 16.38 9.49
N LEU A 402 -9.46 16.60 10.35
CA LEU A 402 -8.06 16.43 9.99
C LEU A 402 -7.66 14.99 10.27
N ILE A 403 -7.08 14.30 9.29
CA ILE A 403 -6.61 12.92 9.39
C ILE A 403 -5.09 12.93 9.40
N ALA A 404 -4.50 12.44 10.48
CA ALA A 404 -3.06 12.26 10.61
C ALA A 404 -2.63 10.92 10.02
N ARG A 405 -1.38 10.85 9.57
CA ARG A 405 -0.76 9.66 9.00
C ARG A 405 -0.83 8.47 9.96
N ASP A 406 -0.64 8.69 11.26
CA ASP A 406 -0.70 7.62 12.27
C ASP A 406 -2.14 7.14 12.60
N GLY A 407 -3.16 7.64 11.89
CA GLY A 407 -4.56 7.28 12.09
C GLY A 407 -5.29 8.13 13.13
N ARG A 408 -4.61 9.02 13.86
CA ARG A 408 -5.30 10.00 14.71
C ARG A 408 -6.09 10.99 13.87
N PHE A 409 -7.14 11.55 14.44
CA PHE A 409 -7.92 12.60 13.80
C PHE A 409 -8.27 13.72 14.78
N LEU A 410 -8.50 14.91 14.22
CA LEU A 410 -9.01 16.07 14.96
C LEU A 410 -10.21 16.64 14.22
N ASP A 411 -11.36 16.63 14.89
CA ASP A 411 -12.60 17.21 14.39
C ASP A 411 -12.69 18.69 14.76
N LEU A 412 -12.86 19.55 13.76
CA LEU A 412 -13.03 20.98 13.91
C LEU A 412 -14.46 21.37 13.53
N ASP A 413 -15.36 21.40 14.53
CA ASP A 413 -16.71 21.95 14.39
C ASP A 413 -16.68 23.47 14.63
N PRO A 414 -17.06 24.32 13.65
CA PRO A 414 -17.14 25.77 13.80
C PRO A 414 -18.00 26.25 14.98
N LEU A 415 -19.00 25.47 15.40
CA LEU A 415 -19.92 25.82 16.48
C LEU A 415 -19.32 25.58 17.87
N GLU A 416 -18.27 24.77 17.98
CA GLU A 416 -17.59 24.49 19.25
C GLU A 416 -16.64 25.61 19.69
N TRP A 417 -16.29 26.55 18.81
CA TRP A 417 -15.24 27.55 19.04
C TRP A 417 -15.71 28.98 18.74
N GLU A 418 -15.29 29.94 19.58
CA GLU A 418 -15.38 31.37 19.29
C GLU A 418 -14.62 31.66 17.98
N ASP A 419 -15.28 32.32 17.01
CA ASP A 419 -14.78 32.49 15.64
C ASP A 419 -14.40 31.17 14.93
N GLY A 420 -15.12 30.07 15.20
CA GLY A 420 -14.79 28.73 14.67
C GLY A 420 -14.78 28.61 13.15
N GLU A 421 -15.59 29.39 12.42
CA GLU A 421 -15.50 29.46 10.94
C GLU A 421 -14.11 29.93 10.48
N ARG A 422 -13.46 30.80 11.25
CA ARG A 422 -12.10 31.26 10.97
C ARG A 422 -11.09 30.17 11.31
N ALA A 423 -11.27 29.43 12.40
CA ALA A 423 -10.41 28.32 12.75
C ALA A 423 -10.39 27.25 11.65
N THR A 424 -11.56 26.82 11.16
CA THR A 424 -11.65 25.81 10.09
C THR A 424 -11.11 26.32 8.76
N ARG A 425 -11.26 27.62 8.44
CA ARG A 425 -10.64 28.22 7.25
C ARG A 425 -9.10 28.19 7.33
N LEU A 426 -8.52 28.59 8.45
CA LEU A 426 -7.06 28.54 8.64
C LEU A 426 -6.54 27.11 8.55
N ALA A 427 -7.26 26.14 9.14
CA ALA A 427 -6.92 24.72 9.02
C ALA A 427 -6.95 24.25 7.55
N ARG A 428 -7.99 24.61 6.78
CA ARG A 428 -8.07 24.29 5.34
C ARG A 428 -6.90 24.87 4.54
N GLU A 429 -6.52 26.11 4.83
CA GLU A 429 -5.36 26.75 4.19
C GLU A 429 -4.05 26.02 4.50
N LYS A 430 -3.89 25.47 5.72
CA LYS A 430 -2.73 24.66 6.11
C LYS A 430 -2.72 23.27 5.48
N VAL A 431 -3.88 22.64 5.32
CA VAL A 431 -4.01 21.34 4.63
C VAL A 431 -3.65 21.46 3.16
N GLY A 432 -4.08 22.54 2.49
CA GLY A 432 -3.86 22.70 1.04
C GLY A 432 -4.90 21.95 0.20
N ARG A 433 -5.14 22.43 -1.02
CA ARG A 433 -6.27 21.97 -1.85
C ARG A 433 -6.16 20.50 -2.22
N GLU A 434 -4.95 20.03 -2.49
CA GLU A 434 -4.62 18.68 -2.90
C GLU A 434 -4.84 17.63 -1.81
N ARG A 435 -4.88 18.04 -0.54
CA ARG A 435 -5.16 17.18 0.61
C ARG A 435 -6.59 17.30 1.15
N LEU A 436 -7.44 18.13 0.53
CA LEU A 436 -8.83 18.30 0.97
C LEU A 436 -9.75 17.32 0.25
N ILE A 437 -10.52 16.57 1.03
CA ILE A 437 -11.65 15.77 0.55
C ILE A 437 -12.89 16.68 0.58
N PRO A 438 -13.56 16.92 -0.55
CA PRO A 438 -14.77 17.75 -0.61
C PRO A 438 -15.92 17.14 0.20
N ALA A 439 -16.81 18.02 0.69
CA ALA A 439 -18.05 17.58 1.30
C ALA A 439 -18.94 16.89 0.27
N ARG A 440 -19.54 15.77 0.66
CA ARG A 440 -20.61 15.13 -0.11
C ARG A 440 -21.76 16.12 -0.27
N ILE A 441 -22.25 16.29 -1.49
CA ILE A 441 -23.48 17.04 -1.80
C ILE A 441 -24.70 16.21 -1.39
#